data_AF-A0A061RZ16-F1
#
_entry.id   AF-A0A061RZ16-F1
#
_cell.length_a   1.000
_cell.length_b   1.000
_cell.length_c   1.000
_cell.angle_alpha   90.00
_cell.angle_beta   90.00
_cell.angle_gamma   90.00
#
_symmetry.space_group_name_H-M   'P 1'
#
loop_
_entity.id
_entity.type
_entity.pdbx_description
1 polymer ?
#
loop_
_entity_poly.entity_id
_entity_poly.type
_entity_poly.pdbx_seq_one_letter_code
_entity_poly.pdbx_strand_id
1 'polypeptide(L)'
;MFVKLSVSVHGSEWRVLCVLLILCCGLSTLKSTTIQDPELLEVYFLPLIPPLAMAWLWYVALRVWEARHIDHACCFPISQQRLLPHALDVRDAALVVTTFMALSASTFSLAAIIEFQAFAAFLPCLLYGALLAFIVTGGHGVVHNPKARSFLRQTLCRVFLPVQPVGWAEFLLADVLTSLARPLADAQRAVCLAARPLLRARPSVRPPPPLSLSPHS
;
A
#
# COMPACT_ATOMS: atom_id res chain seq x y z
N MET A 1 18.87 40.01 -11.77
CA MET A 1 19.71 39.00 -11.10
C MET A 1 19.02 37.65 -11.25
N PHE A 2 19.26 36.97 -12.38
CA PHE A 2 18.64 35.69 -12.67
C PHE A 2 19.36 34.62 -11.84
N VAL A 3 18.67 34.11 -10.82
CA VAL A 3 19.15 32.95 -10.06
C VAL A 3 19.21 31.78 -11.03
N LYS A 4 20.45 31.36 -11.30
CA LYS A 4 20.80 30.20 -12.12
C LYS A 4 20.17 28.98 -11.44
N LEU A 5 18.98 28.60 -11.89
CA LEU A 5 18.28 27.35 -11.55
C LEU A 5 19.07 26.18 -12.14
N SER A 6 20.21 25.89 -11.53
CA SER A 6 20.90 24.61 -11.70
C SER A 6 20.58 23.77 -10.48
N VAL A 7 19.29 23.44 -10.31
CA VAL A 7 18.95 22.24 -9.54
C VAL A 7 19.54 21.11 -10.38
N SER A 8 20.65 20.54 -9.92
CA SER A 8 21.26 19.37 -10.54
C SER A 8 20.33 18.18 -10.29
N VAL A 9 19.29 18.10 -11.14
CA VAL A 9 18.31 17.02 -11.25
C VAL A 9 18.87 15.98 -12.22
N HIS A 10 19.98 15.33 -11.87
CA HIS A 10 20.64 14.38 -12.77
C HIS A 10 21.05 13.11 -12.02
N GLY A 11 20.14 12.14 -11.99
CA GLY A 11 20.50 10.74 -11.74
C GLY A 11 19.37 9.88 -11.16
N SER A 12 18.76 10.29 -10.05
CA SER A 12 17.82 9.45 -9.32
C SER A 12 16.36 9.58 -9.78
N GLU A 13 15.94 10.74 -10.28
CA GLU A 13 14.53 10.98 -10.66
C GLU A 13 14.15 10.20 -11.91
N TRP A 14 15.06 10.07 -12.89
CA TRP A 14 14.87 9.18 -14.05
C TRP A 14 14.69 7.73 -13.65
N ARG A 15 15.35 7.26 -12.57
CA ARG A 15 15.17 5.88 -12.11
C ARG A 15 13.78 5.66 -11.49
N VAL A 16 13.25 6.65 -10.78
CA VAL A 16 11.90 6.61 -10.21
C VAL A 16 10.83 6.72 -11.29
N LEU A 17 11.04 7.63 -12.25
CA LEU A 17 10.17 7.79 -13.42
C LEU A 17 10.24 6.56 -14.33
N CYS A 18 11.42 5.94 -14.49
CA CYS A 18 11.60 4.66 -15.18
C CYS A 18 10.96 3.50 -14.42
N VAL A 19 11.03 3.43 -13.08
CA VAL A 19 10.36 2.38 -12.31
C VAL A 19 8.83 2.57 -12.38
N LEU A 20 8.32 3.79 -12.27
CA LEU A 20 6.92 4.12 -12.49
C LEU A 20 6.48 3.82 -13.93
N LEU A 21 7.29 4.15 -14.94
CA LEU A 21 7.06 3.82 -16.35
C LEU A 21 7.16 2.31 -16.60
N ILE A 22 8.04 1.57 -15.92
CA ILE A 22 8.14 0.11 -16.02
C ILE A 22 6.95 -0.54 -15.32
N LEU A 23 6.46 0.02 -14.20
CA LEU A 23 5.23 -0.42 -13.54
C LEU A 23 4.02 -0.16 -14.45
N CYS A 24 3.96 1.02 -15.07
CA CYS A 24 2.88 1.42 -15.98
C CYS A 24 2.93 0.63 -17.29
N CYS A 25 4.11 0.40 -17.86
CA CYS A 25 4.32 -0.46 -19.02
C CYS A 25 4.04 -1.92 -18.67
N GLY A 26 4.44 -2.41 -17.50
CA GLY A 26 4.14 -3.76 -17.00
C GLY A 26 2.63 -3.99 -16.86
N LEU A 27 1.90 -3.02 -16.30
CA LEU A 27 0.43 -3.00 -16.24
C LEU A 27 -0.20 -2.94 -17.63
N SER A 28 0.37 -2.17 -18.55
CA SER A 28 -0.10 -2.05 -19.93
C SER A 28 0.15 -3.32 -20.75
N THR A 29 1.26 -4.02 -20.52
CA THR A 29 1.56 -5.32 -21.13
C THR A 29 0.71 -6.44 -20.55
N LEU A 30 0.37 -6.38 -19.26
CA LEU A 30 -0.58 -7.30 -18.62
C LEU A 30 -2.00 -7.20 -19.18
N LYS A 31 -2.41 -6.01 -19.63
CA LYS A 31 -3.66 -5.81 -20.37
C LYS A 31 -3.63 -6.39 -21.80
N SER A 32 -2.43 -6.59 -22.35
CA SER A 32 -2.20 -7.00 -23.75
C SER A 32 -1.98 -8.51 -23.92
N THR A 33 -1.47 -9.20 -22.90
CA THR A 33 -1.26 -10.66 -22.95
C THR A 33 -2.39 -11.39 -22.25
N THR A 34 -3.30 -11.97 -23.03
CA THR A 34 -4.03 -13.23 -22.84
C THR A 34 -3.90 -13.93 -21.47
N ILE A 35 -4.29 -13.27 -20.37
CA ILE A 35 -4.52 -13.91 -19.08
C ILE A 35 -6.03 -14.06 -18.94
N GLN A 36 -6.47 -15.26 -18.56
CA GLN A 36 -7.88 -15.66 -18.54
C GLN A 36 -8.73 -14.82 -17.55
N ASP A 37 -8.08 -14.11 -16.61
CA ASP A 37 -8.70 -13.21 -15.64
C ASP A 37 -7.88 -11.91 -15.40
N PRO A 38 -7.92 -10.92 -16.30
CA PRO A 38 -7.24 -9.61 -16.10
C PRO A 38 -7.76 -8.87 -14.86
N GLU A 39 -9.00 -9.16 -14.45
CA GLU A 39 -9.64 -8.59 -13.27
C GLU A 39 -8.91 -8.94 -11.96
N LEU A 40 -8.29 -10.11 -11.87
CA LEU A 40 -7.62 -10.55 -10.65
C LEU A 40 -6.36 -9.73 -10.35
N LEU A 41 -5.58 -9.41 -11.39
CA LEU A 41 -4.42 -8.54 -11.25
C LEU A 41 -4.84 -7.11 -10.86
N GLU A 42 -5.85 -6.56 -11.53
CA GLU A 42 -6.37 -5.23 -11.20
C GLU A 42 -6.87 -5.18 -9.76
N VAL A 43 -7.63 -6.19 -9.30
CA VAL A 43 -8.14 -6.22 -7.93
C VAL A 43 -7.02 -6.32 -6.89
N TYR A 44 -5.90 -7.03 -7.16
CA TYR A 44 -4.82 -7.21 -6.18
C TYR A 44 -3.81 -6.06 -6.13
N PHE A 45 -3.50 -5.39 -7.25
CA PHE A 45 -2.41 -4.41 -7.29
C PHE A 45 -2.89 -2.96 -7.36
N LEU A 46 -4.07 -2.70 -7.93
CA LEU A 46 -4.64 -1.36 -8.04
C LEU A 46 -4.86 -0.66 -6.68
N PRO A 47 -5.27 -1.34 -5.59
CA PRO A 47 -5.43 -0.71 -4.28
C PRO A 47 -4.15 -0.08 -3.73
N LEU A 48 -2.99 -0.56 -4.17
CA LEU A 48 -1.70 -0.14 -3.64
C LEU A 48 -1.09 1.02 -4.45
N ILE A 49 -1.61 1.32 -5.64
CA ILE A 49 -1.11 2.43 -6.48
C ILE A 49 -1.33 3.79 -5.82
N PRO A 50 -2.53 4.14 -5.30
CA PRO A 50 -2.74 5.46 -4.70
C PRO A 50 -1.90 5.72 -3.44
N PRO A 51 -1.79 4.80 -2.46
CA PRO A 51 -0.87 4.97 -1.33
C PRO A 51 0.59 5.15 -1.78
N LEU A 52 1.02 4.41 -2.80
CA LEU A 52 2.37 4.50 -3.32
C LEU A 52 2.63 5.85 -4.01
N ALA A 53 1.67 6.32 -4.80
CA ALA A 53 1.73 7.64 -5.42
C ALA A 53 1.77 8.76 -4.38
N MET A 54 0.96 8.66 -3.31
CA MET A 54 1.00 9.61 -2.19
C MET A 54 2.38 9.62 -1.51
N ALA A 55 3.00 8.46 -1.28
CA ALA A 55 4.33 8.38 -0.68
C ALA A 55 5.41 9.04 -1.56
N TRP A 56 5.35 8.82 -2.88
CA TRP A 56 6.27 9.47 -3.83
C TRP A 56 6.05 10.98 -3.95
N LEU A 57 4.79 11.42 -3.99
CA LEU A 57 4.46 12.85 -4.00
C LEU A 57 4.92 13.53 -2.71
N TRP A 58 4.78 12.85 -1.56
CA TRP A 58 5.27 13.34 -0.28
C TRP A 58 6.79 13.49 -0.25
N TYR A 59 7.52 12.52 -0.80
CA TYR A 59 8.97 12.63 -0.99
C TYR A 59 9.35 13.87 -1.82
N VAL A 60 8.68 14.08 -2.95
CA VAL A 60 8.95 15.24 -3.83
C VAL A 60 8.65 16.54 -3.10
N ALA A 61 7.54 16.63 -2.36
CA ALA A 61 7.19 17.80 -1.58
C ALA A 61 8.27 18.14 -0.53
N LEU A 62 8.70 17.14 0.26
CA LEU A 62 9.76 17.31 1.26
C LEU A 62 11.07 17.77 0.62
N ARG A 63 11.45 17.18 -0.53
CA ARG A 63 12.66 17.58 -1.28
C ARG A 63 12.61 19.01 -1.74
N VAL A 64 11.47 19.46 -2.27
CA VAL A 64 11.28 20.84 -2.73
C VAL A 64 11.35 21.80 -1.54
N TRP A 65 10.74 21.46 -0.42
CA TRP A 65 10.80 22.28 0.79
C TRP A 65 12.21 22.37 1.38
N GLU A 66 12.92 21.25 1.48
CA GLU A 66 14.32 21.22 1.93
C GLU A 66 15.21 22.07 1.00
N ALA A 67 15.05 21.97 -0.31
CA ALA A 67 15.80 22.76 -1.29
C ALA A 67 15.46 24.26 -1.23
N ARG A 68 14.27 24.63 -0.77
CA ARG A 68 13.82 26.01 -0.58
C ARG A 68 14.06 26.54 0.84
N HIS A 69 14.66 25.74 1.72
CA HIS A 69 14.81 26.05 3.15
C HIS A 69 13.47 26.40 3.84
N ILE A 70 12.38 25.77 3.41
CA ILE A 70 11.07 25.92 4.05
C ILE A 70 10.99 24.92 5.20
N ASP A 71 10.90 25.44 6.41
CA ASP A 71 10.75 24.62 7.61
C ASP A 71 9.31 24.13 7.76
N HIS A 72 9.01 22.96 7.20
CA HIS A 72 7.71 22.30 7.32
C HIS A 72 7.44 21.79 8.76
N ALA A 73 8.45 21.75 9.64
CA ALA A 73 8.25 21.38 11.04
C ALA A 73 7.48 22.47 11.82
N CYS A 74 7.43 23.71 11.31
CA CYS A 74 6.67 24.80 11.94
C CYS A 74 5.15 24.55 12.00
N CYS A 75 4.60 23.70 11.13
CA CYS A 75 3.20 23.29 11.15
C CYS A 75 2.87 22.35 12.31
N PHE A 76 3.89 21.82 12.99
CA PHE A 76 3.76 20.89 14.10
C PHE A 76 4.21 21.52 15.41
N PRO A 77 3.59 21.13 16.54
CA PRO A 77 4.04 21.57 17.85
C PRO A 77 5.46 21.06 18.13
N ILE A 78 6.25 21.83 18.88
CA ILE A 78 7.69 21.61 19.15
C ILE A 78 7.99 20.19 19.67
N SER A 79 7.08 19.61 20.45
CA SER A 79 7.20 18.24 20.98
C SER A 79 7.18 17.16 19.89
N GLN A 80 6.57 17.46 18.75
CA GLN A 80 6.38 16.55 17.62
C GLN A 80 7.42 16.75 16.51
N GLN A 81 8.11 17.89 16.48
CA GLN A 81 9.06 18.21 15.41
C GLN A 81 10.20 17.20 15.25
N ARG A 82 10.67 16.60 16.35
CA ARG A 82 11.75 15.59 16.34
C ARG A 82 11.32 14.23 15.78
N LEU A 83 10.04 14.05 15.48
CA LEU A 83 9.46 12.78 15.02
C LEU A 83 9.21 12.78 13.51
N LEU A 84 9.40 13.91 12.83
CA LEU A 84 9.21 13.99 11.39
C LEU A 84 10.33 13.26 10.65
N PRO A 85 9.99 12.45 9.62
CA PRO A 85 10.99 11.81 8.77
C PRO A 85 11.66 12.82 7.84
N HIS A 86 12.94 12.62 7.54
CA HIS A 86 13.61 13.39 6.48
C HIS A 86 13.17 12.91 5.10
N ALA A 87 13.39 13.72 4.06
CA ALA A 87 13.02 13.33 2.70
C ALA A 87 13.65 11.99 2.27
N LEU A 88 14.89 11.70 2.67
CA LEU A 88 15.57 10.45 2.33
C LEU A 88 14.91 9.23 2.99
N ASP A 89 14.42 9.37 4.20
CA ASP A 89 13.72 8.31 4.93
C ASP A 89 12.41 7.93 4.22
N VAL A 90 11.67 8.94 3.77
CA VAL A 90 10.44 8.74 3.00
C VAL A 90 10.73 8.08 1.66
N ARG A 91 11.82 8.48 0.98
CA ARG A 91 12.25 7.86 -0.28
C ARG A 91 12.56 6.38 -0.10
N ASP A 92 13.34 6.04 0.92
CA ASP A 92 13.79 4.68 1.13
C ASP A 92 12.60 3.77 1.49
N ALA A 93 11.65 4.28 2.28
CA ALA A 93 10.37 3.59 2.52
C ALA A 93 9.54 3.40 1.23
N ALA A 94 9.39 4.45 0.41
CA ALA A 94 8.65 4.37 -0.85
C ALA A 94 9.29 3.40 -1.84
N LEU A 95 10.63 3.37 -1.91
CA LEU A 95 11.39 2.42 -2.72
C LEU A 95 11.15 0.98 -2.28
N VAL A 96 11.22 0.69 -0.97
CA VAL A 96 10.97 -0.66 -0.45
C VAL A 96 9.55 -1.13 -0.79
N VAL A 97 8.53 -0.28 -0.61
CA VAL A 97 7.15 -0.64 -0.97
C VAL A 97 7.03 -0.87 -2.49
N THR A 98 7.67 -0.03 -3.31
CA THR A 98 7.68 -0.17 -4.78
C THR A 98 8.35 -1.48 -5.20
N THR A 99 9.45 -1.89 -4.56
CA THR A 99 10.14 -3.14 -4.92
C THR A 99 9.33 -4.37 -4.53
N PHE A 100 8.69 -4.38 -3.36
CA PHE A 100 7.77 -5.47 -2.97
C PHE A 100 6.60 -5.60 -3.96
N MET A 101 6.01 -4.48 -4.37
CA MET A 101 4.96 -4.41 -5.39
C MET A 101 5.41 -4.95 -6.74
N ALA A 102 6.54 -4.47 -7.26
CA ALA A 102 7.06 -4.89 -8.55
C ALA A 102 7.46 -6.38 -8.57
N LEU A 103 8.09 -6.86 -7.48
CA LEU A 103 8.50 -8.25 -7.35
C LEU A 103 7.30 -9.20 -7.30
N SER A 104 6.28 -8.85 -6.52
CA SER A 104 5.04 -9.64 -6.45
C SER A 104 4.26 -9.63 -7.75
N ALA A 105 4.15 -8.49 -8.45
CA ALA A 105 3.50 -8.42 -9.77
C ALA A 105 4.24 -9.24 -10.83
N SER A 106 5.59 -9.20 -10.82
CA SER A 106 6.42 -10.00 -11.73
C SER A 106 6.27 -11.49 -11.45
N THR A 107 6.29 -11.87 -10.17
CA THR A 107 6.13 -13.26 -9.73
C THR A 107 4.74 -13.79 -10.04
N PHE A 108 3.69 -12.96 -9.91
CA PHE A 108 2.32 -13.30 -10.30
C PHE A 108 2.23 -13.61 -11.79
N SER A 109 2.81 -12.74 -12.62
CA SER A 109 2.83 -12.89 -14.08
C SER A 109 3.53 -14.18 -14.49
N LEU A 110 4.67 -14.50 -13.86
CA LEU A 110 5.38 -15.74 -14.11
C LEU A 110 4.58 -16.98 -13.68
N ALA A 111 3.93 -16.93 -12.51
CA ALA A 111 3.08 -18.01 -12.03
C ALA A 111 1.86 -18.25 -12.92
N ALA A 112 1.33 -17.19 -13.54
CA ALA A 112 0.25 -17.29 -14.52
C ALA A 112 0.70 -18.00 -15.82
N ILE A 113 1.91 -17.72 -16.30
CA ILE A 113 2.49 -18.38 -17.49
C ILE A 113 2.74 -19.88 -17.23
N ILE A 114 3.18 -20.23 -16.02
CA ILE A 114 3.46 -21.62 -15.61
C ILE A 114 2.15 -22.36 -15.19
N GLU A 115 0.99 -21.69 -15.28
CA GLU A 115 -0.33 -22.21 -14.87
C GLU A 115 -0.40 -22.69 -13.41
N PHE A 116 0.47 -22.16 -12.54
CA PHE A 116 0.55 -22.58 -11.14
C PHE A 116 -0.43 -21.80 -10.24
N GLN A 117 -1.72 -22.12 -10.39
CA GLN A 117 -2.85 -21.38 -9.80
C GLN A 117 -2.82 -21.29 -8.27
N ALA A 118 -2.37 -22.34 -7.58
CA ALA A 118 -2.34 -22.35 -6.11
C ALA A 118 -1.38 -21.31 -5.52
N PHE A 119 -0.22 -21.11 -6.16
CA PHE A 119 0.76 -20.11 -5.74
C PHE A 119 0.34 -18.69 -6.14
N ALA A 120 -0.23 -18.54 -7.34
CA ALA A 120 -0.78 -17.27 -7.79
C ALA A 120 -1.88 -16.74 -6.83
N ALA A 121 -2.70 -17.63 -6.27
CA ALA A 121 -3.73 -17.26 -5.30
C ALA A 121 -3.18 -16.82 -3.92
N PHE A 122 -2.01 -17.34 -3.51
CA PHE A 122 -1.40 -17.01 -2.21
C PHE A 122 -0.55 -15.73 -2.25
N LEU A 123 -0.08 -15.35 -3.44
CA LEU A 123 0.86 -14.25 -3.62
C LEU A 123 0.33 -12.87 -3.17
N PRO A 124 -0.95 -12.50 -3.39
CA PRO A 124 -1.52 -11.27 -2.84
C PRO A 124 -1.54 -11.28 -1.31
N CYS A 125 -1.90 -12.40 -0.68
CA CYS A 125 -1.85 -12.54 0.78
C CYS A 125 -0.43 -12.33 1.32
N LEU A 126 0.58 -12.87 0.63
CA LEU A 126 1.97 -12.68 0.98
C LEU A 126 2.41 -11.22 0.83
N LEU A 127 2.00 -10.53 -0.25
CA LEU A 127 2.27 -9.11 -0.46
C LEU A 127 1.65 -8.24 0.65
N TYR A 128 0.35 -8.35 0.89
CA TYR A 128 -0.33 -7.57 1.93
C TYR A 128 0.19 -7.90 3.32
N GLY A 129 0.49 -9.18 3.59
CA GLY A 129 1.11 -9.61 4.84
C GLY A 129 2.51 -9.03 5.04
N ALA A 130 3.33 -9.02 3.98
CA ALA A 130 4.68 -8.43 4.02
C ALA A 130 4.63 -6.91 4.21
N LEU A 131 3.71 -6.22 3.54
CA LEU A 131 3.51 -4.77 3.71
C LEU A 131 3.02 -4.45 5.13
N LEU A 132 2.08 -5.22 5.67
CA LEU A 132 1.61 -5.06 7.04
C LEU A 132 2.73 -5.33 8.04
N ALA A 133 3.50 -6.39 7.84
CA ALA A 133 4.67 -6.69 8.66
C ALA A 133 5.69 -5.55 8.59
N PHE A 134 5.96 -4.99 7.42
CA PHE A 134 6.86 -3.85 7.24
C PHE A 134 6.38 -2.60 8.01
N ILE A 135 5.08 -2.30 7.96
CA ILE A 135 4.49 -1.18 8.72
C ILE A 135 4.56 -1.43 10.24
N VAL A 136 4.26 -2.66 10.69
CA VAL A 136 4.18 -3.02 12.12
C VAL A 136 5.56 -3.15 12.78
N THR A 137 6.50 -3.79 12.09
CA THR A 137 7.89 -3.98 12.56
C THR A 137 8.73 -2.72 12.42
N GLY A 138 8.22 -1.72 11.71
CA GLY A 138 8.84 -0.42 11.58
C GLY A 138 10.01 -0.46 10.61
N GLY A 139 9.69 -0.65 9.33
CA GLY A 139 10.60 -0.78 8.19
C GLY A 139 11.93 -0.02 8.31
N HIS A 140 13.00 -0.68 7.86
CA HIS A 140 14.40 -0.25 7.78
C HIS A 140 14.67 1.15 8.38
N GLY A 141 14.80 1.23 9.71
CA GLY A 141 15.26 2.41 10.46
C GLY A 141 14.31 3.61 10.58
N VAL A 142 13.36 3.81 9.65
CA VAL A 142 12.51 5.01 9.59
C VAL A 142 11.35 4.99 10.57
N VAL A 143 10.84 3.80 10.92
CA VAL A 143 9.68 3.62 11.83
C VAL A 143 10.07 2.87 13.11
N HIS A 144 11.37 2.73 13.38
CA HIS A 144 11.88 2.08 14.59
C HIS A 144 11.73 2.95 15.86
N ASN A 145 11.19 4.17 15.73
CA ASN A 145 10.97 5.04 16.87
C ASN A 145 9.62 4.72 17.54
N PRO A 146 9.59 4.14 18.76
CA PRO A 146 8.34 3.83 19.46
C PRO A 146 7.49 5.08 19.73
N LYS A 147 8.13 6.26 19.81
CA LYS A 147 7.44 7.54 19.96
C LYS A 147 6.68 7.93 18.69
N ALA A 148 7.20 7.64 17.49
CA ALA A 148 6.51 7.92 16.23
C ALA A 148 5.27 7.04 16.08
N ARG A 149 5.36 5.77 16.50
CA ARG A 149 4.20 4.85 16.54
C ARG A 149 3.14 5.29 17.54
N SER A 150 3.56 5.70 18.74
CA SER A 150 2.62 6.23 19.73
C SER A 150 1.97 7.52 19.26
N PHE A 151 2.72 8.40 18.59
CA PHE A 151 2.21 9.62 17.98
C PHE A 151 1.15 9.32 16.92
N LEU A 152 1.46 8.46 15.94
CA LEU A 152 0.49 8.04 14.91
C LEU A 152 -0.77 7.44 15.52
N ARG A 153 -0.63 6.56 16.53
CA ARG A 153 -1.79 5.97 17.23
C ARG A 153 -2.64 7.03 17.93
N GLN A 154 -2.01 7.99 18.62
CA GLN A 154 -2.72 9.07 19.28
C GLN A 154 -3.46 9.95 18.27
N THR A 155 -2.81 10.32 17.16
CA THR A 155 -3.42 11.10 16.09
C THR A 155 -4.60 10.35 15.46
N LEU A 156 -4.46 9.04 15.19
CA LEU A 156 -5.56 8.19 14.72
C LEU A 156 -6.74 8.18 15.70
N CYS A 157 -6.47 7.93 17.00
CA CYS A 157 -7.53 7.93 18.01
C CYS A 157 -8.27 9.26 18.08
N ARG A 158 -7.57 10.39 17.94
CA ARG A 158 -8.18 11.73 17.93
C ARG A 158 -8.98 12.03 16.67
N VAL A 159 -8.56 11.52 15.51
CA VAL A 159 -9.35 11.63 14.27
C VAL A 159 -10.67 10.86 14.40
N PHE A 160 -10.67 9.68 15.04
CA PHE A 160 -11.91 8.90 15.26
C PHE A 160 -12.78 9.43 16.41
N LEU A 161 -12.18 10.07 17.42
CA LEU A 161 -12.86 10.64 18.58
C LEU A 161 -12.53 12.15 18.69
N PRO A 162 -13.19 13.01 17.89
CA PRO A 162 -12.89 14.44 17.82
C PRO A 162 -13.49 15.20 19.03
N VAL A 163 -12.99 14.89 20.24
CA VAL A 163 -13.39 15.55 21.49
C VAL A 163 -12.50 16.77 21.80
N GLN A 164 -11.41 16.95 21.04
CA GLN A 164 -10.38 17.97 21.24
C GLN A 164 -10.23 18.85 19.98
N PRO A 165 -9.71 20.09 20.10
CA PRO A 165 -9.46 20.95 18.94
C PRO A 165 -8.48 20.28 17.98
N VAL A 166 -8.83 20.31 16.68
CA VAL A 166 -8.11 19.62 15.61
C VAL A 166 -6.82 20.38 15.26
N GLY A 167 -5.68 19.72 15.43
CA GLY A 167 -4.38 20.20 14.99
C GLY A 167 -4.05 19.82 13.54
N TRP A 168 -2.97 20.38 13.00
CA TRP A 168 -2.55 20.15 11.62
C TRP A 168 -2.31 18.67 11.30
N ALA A 169 -1.70 17.92 12.21
CA ALA A 169 -1.42 16.49 12.02
C ALA A 169 -2.70 15.63 11.93
N GLU A 170 -3.74 16.01 12.68
CA GLU A 170 -5.03 15.31 12.69
C GLU A 170 -5.81 15.63 11.40
N PHE A 171 -5.77 16.89 10.96
CA PHE A 171 -6.33 17.31 9.68
C PHE A 171 -5.65 16.59 8.50
N LEU A 172 -4.32 16.59 8.44
CA LEU A 172 -3.57 15.90 7.39
C LEU A 172 -3.89 14.40 7.37
N LEU A 173 -3.92 13.77 8.54
CA LEU A 173 -4.22 12.34 8.63
C LEU A 173 -5.65 12.03 8.17
N ALA A 174 -6.62 12.87 8.50
CA ALA A 174 -8.00 12.71 8.03
C ALA A 174 -8.11 12.84 6.49
N ASP A 175 -7.42 13.81 5.89
CA ASP A 175 -7.36 14.00 4.44
C ASP A 175 -6.72 12.78 3.73
N VAL A 176 -5.64 12.24 4.31
CA VAL A 176 -5.02 11.01 3.82
C VAL A 176 -5.98 9.82 3.95
N LEU A 177 -6.62 9.63 5.10
CA LEU A 177 -7.55 8.50 5.31
C LEU A 177 -8.77 8.56 4.39
N THR A 178 -9.31 9.75 4.14
CA THR A 178 -10.43 9.94 3.21
C THR A 178 -10.00 9.69 1.76
N SER A 179 -8.82 10.15 1.37
CA SER A 179 -8.22 9.83 0.05
C SER A 179 -7.95 8.32 -0.12
N LEU A 180 -7.71 7.60 0.97
CA LEU A 180 -7.46 6.15 0.98
C LEU A 180 -8.73 5.30 1.15
N ALA A 181 -9.91 5.89 1.30
CA ALA A 181 -11.15 5.14 1.57
C ALA A 181 -11.47 4.10 0.47
N ARG A 182 -11.32 4.49 -0.80
CA ARG A 182 -11.54 3.59 -1.94
C ARG A 182 -10.44 2.53 -2.08
N PRO A 183 -9.14 2.88 -2.06
CA PRO A 183 -8.05 1.91 -1.95
C PRO A 183 -8.24 0.89 -0.84
N LEU A 184 -8.71 1.31 0.34
CA LEU A 184 -8.93 0.42 1.48
C LEU A 184 -10.10 -0.55 1.23
N ALA A 185 -11.19 -0.07 0.62
CA ALA A 185 -12.32 -0.91 0.23
C ALA A 185 -11.92 -1.95 -0.84
N ASP A 186 -11.11 -1.54 -1.82
CA ASP A 186 -10.61 -2.44 -2.86
C ASP A 186 -9.60 -3.45 -2.27
N ALA A 187 -8.76 -3.04 -1.32
CA ALA A 187 -7.88 -3.95 -0.58
C ALA A 187 -8.67 -4.98 0.26
N GLN A 188 -9.77 -4.58 0.90
CA GLN A 188 -10.66 -5.52 1.59
C GLN A 188 -11.21 -6.56 0.61
N ARG A 189 -11.69 -6.12 -0.57
CA ARG A 189 -12.18 -7.02 -1.61
C ARG A 189 -11.09 -7.99 -2.08
N ALA A 190 -9.87 -7.48 -2.29
CA ALA A 190 -8.71 -8.28 -2.65
C ALA A 190 -8.42 -9.39 -1.62
N VAL A 191 -8.38 -9.05 -0.33
CA VAL A 191 -8.17 -10.01 0.75
C VAL A 191 -9.31 -11.04 0.81
N CYS A 192 -10.58 -10.61 0.68
CA CYS A 192 -11.72 -11.52 0.69
C CYS A 192 -11.67 -12.52 -0.48
N LEU A 193 -11.26 -12.09 -1.67
CA LEU A 193 -11.10 -12.97 -2.83
C LEU A 193 -9.94 -13.94 -2.65
N ALA A 194 -8.80 -13.47 -2.14
CA ALA A 194 -7.63 -14.31 -1.88
C ALA A 194 -7.88 -15.33 -0.75
N ALA A 195 -8.72 -14.99 0.24
CA ALA A 195 -9.10 -15.90 1.33
C ALA A 195 -10.21 -16.89 0.96
N ARG A 196 -10.95 -16.66 -0.14
CA ARG A 196 -12.08 -17.50 -0.58
C ARG A 196 -11.73 -18.99 -0.74
N PRO A 197 -10.58 -19.38 -1.31
CA PRO A 197 -10.19 -20.79 -1.41
C PRO A 197 -9.99 -21.45 -0.04
N LEU A 198 -9.43 -20.72 0.93
CA LEU A 198 -9.21 -21.21 2.31
C LEU A 198 -10.54 -21.42 3.05
N LEU A 199 -11.53 -20.53 2.83
CA LEU A 199 -12.85 -20.63 3.46
C LEU A 199 -13.73 -21.74 2.86
N ARG A 200 -13.55 -22.08 1.58
CA ARG A 200 -14.25 -23.18 0.91
C ARG A 200 -13.71 -24.58 1.25
N ALA A 201 -12.53 -24.68 1.87
CA ALA A 201 -11.96 -25.95 2.32
C ALA A 201 -12.66 -26.52 3.57
N ARG A 202 -13.69 -25.86 4.13
CA ARG A 202 -14.56 -26.48 5.13
C ARG A 202 -15.34 -27.62 4.47
N PRO A 203 -15.28 -28.86 5.00
CA PRO A 203 -16.09 -29.94 4.48
C PRO A 203 -17.56 -29.55 4.60
N SER A 204 -18.27 -29.56 3.47
CA SER A 204 -19.72 -29.42 3.46
C SER A 204 -20.29 -30.47 4.41
N VAL A 205 -20.93 -30.04 5.50
CA VAL A 205 -21.83 -30.91 6.26
C VAL A 205 -22.90 -31.32 5.26
N ARG A 206 -22.82 -32.57 4.77
CA ARG A 206 -23.85 -33.14 3.90
C ARG A 206 -25.15 -33.08 4.71
N PRO A 207 -26.25 -32.52 4.19
CA PRO A 207 -27.54 -32.69 4.83
C PRO A 207 -27.82 -34.20 4.94
N PRO A 208 -28.41 -34.66 6.06
CA PRO A 208 -28.74 -36.06 6.21
C PRO A 208 -29.64 -36.51 5.05
N PRO A 209 -29.46 -37.74 4.53
CA PRO A 209 -30.30 -38.23 3.45
C PRO A 209 -31.78 -38.18 3.87
N PRO A 210 -32.70 -37.82 2.96
CA PRO A 210 -34.12 -37.83 3.26
C PRO A 210 -34.53 -39.24 3.68
N LEU A 211 -35.21 -39.33 4.83
CA LEU A 211 -35.81 -40.58 5.32
C LEU A 211 -36.74 -41.13 4.23
N SER A 212 -36.34 -42.24 3.61
CA SER A 212 -37.21 -43.00 2.73
C SER A 212 -38.35 -43.57 3.57
N LEU A 213 -39.56 -42.99 3.39
CA LEU A 213 -40.80 -43.61 3.84
C LEU A 213 -40.95 -44.94 3.09
N SER A 214 -40.72 -46.04 3.81
CA SER A 214 -41.09 -47.38 3.37
C SER A 214 -42.62 -47.45 3.27
N PRO A 215 -43.20 -47.80 2.11
CA PRO A 215 -44.60 -48.16 2.04
C PRO A 215 -44.73 -49.57 2.62
N HIS A 216 -45.20 -49.66 3.86
CA HIS A 216 -45.72 -50.92 4.39
C HIS A 216 -47.00 -51.26 3.63
N SER A 217 -46.88 -52.26 2.75
CA SER A 217 -47.94 -53.20 2.38
C SER A 217 -47.96 -54.35 3.39
#